data_AF-A0A6F7W6G0-F1
#
_entry.id   AF-A0A6F7W6G0-F1
#
_cell.length_a   1.000
_cell.length_b   1.000
_cell.length_c   1.000
_cell.angle_alpha   90.00
_cell.angle_beta   90.00
_cell.angle_gamma   90.00
#
_symmetry.space_group_name_H-M   'P 1'
#
loop_
_entity.id
_entity.type
_entity.pdbx_description
1 polymer ?
#
loop_
_entity_poly.entity_id
_entity_poly.type
_entity_poly.pdbx_seq_one_letter_code
_entity_poly.pdbx_strand_id
1 'polypeptide(L)'
;MADRLVVLYRDHLPPNRTRIESLAETVYATEEELPLFLPGADALLAWWPLSAAVAAAWPGDPAKAPRWVHVAAAGVDPFLFPALTGNPEVVLTNARGVYDRPIAEYVLGLILSLAKDFPGTWEHQRRREWRPSDSERIGDRTVLVWGTGSIGRAVARLLRAVGMRVSGAGRTPRTGDPDFGVVH
;
A
#
# COMPACT_ATOMS: atom_id res chain seq x y z
N MET A 1 9.53 -29.68 -12.28
CA MET A 1 10.34 -28.90 -11.32
C MET A 1 9.39 -28.00 -10.55
N ALA A 2 9.60 -27.79 -9.25
CA ALA A 2 8.86 -26.78 -8.51
C ALA A 2 9.34 -25.39 -8.97
N ASP A 3 8.44 -24.42 -9.07
CA ASP A 3 8.82 -23.05 -9.43
C ASP A 3 9.74 -22.47 -8.35
N ARG A 4 10.80 -21.76 -8.76
CA ARG A 4 11.75 -21.11 -7.86
C ARG A 4 11.30 -19.69 -7.55
N LEU A 5 10.98 -19.44 -6.27
CA LEU A 5 10.55 -18.15 -5.75
C LEU A 5 11.68 -17.47 -4.98
N VAL A 6 12.01 -16.24 -5.35
CA VAL A 6 12.86 -15.37 -4.54
C VAL A 6 11.99 -14.42 -3.73
N VAL A 7 12.22 -14.35 -2.42
CA VAL A 7 11.53 -13.43 -1.50
C VAL A 7 12.53 -12.37 -1.05
N LEU A 8 12.37 -11.15 -1.54
CA LEU A 8 13.18 -10.00 -1.11
C LEU A 8 12.67 -9.46 0.22
N TYR A 9 13.53 -9.42 1.25
CA TYR A 9 13.20 -8.88 2.57
C TYR A 9 14.30 -7.92 3.09
N ARG A 10 13.99 -7.19 4.17
CA ARG A 10 14.96 -6.34 4.89
C ARG A 10 15.10 -6.76 6.35
N ASP A 11 14.13 -6.40 7.19
CA ASP A 11 14.20 -6.62 8.64
C ASP A 11 13.48 -7.90 9.08
N HIS A 12 12.34 -8.19 8.44
CA HIS A 12 11.44 -9.26 8.83
C HIS A 12 11.00 -10.05 7.61
N LEU A 13 11.02 -11.36 7.74
CA LEU A 13 10.47 -12.28 6.75
C LEU A 13 8.93 -12.27 6.79
N PRO A 14 8.25 -12.71 5.72
CA PRO A 14 6.80 -12.86 5.73
C PRO A 14 6.34 -13.73 6.91
N PRO A 15 5.26 -13.38 7.63
CA PRO A 15 4.81 -14.15 8.79
C PRO A 15 4.26 -15.54 8.40
N ASN A 16 3.86 -15.72 7.15
CA ASN A 16 3.25 -16.93 6.59
C ASN A 16 4.24 -17.83 5.83
N ARG A 17 5.53 -17.85 6.21
CA ARG A 17 6.61 -18.60 5.52
C ARG A 17 6.26 -20.05 5.20
N THR A 18 5.73 -20.79 6.17
CA THR A 18 5.39 -22.21 5.99
C THR A 18 4.41 -22.42 4.83
N ARG A 19 3.50 -21.48 4.61
CA ARG A 19 2.56 -21.52 3.47
C ARG A 19 3.23 -21.13 2.16
N ILE A 20 4.20 -20.22 2.18
CA ILE A 20 4.97 -19.83 0.99
C ILE A 20 5.84 -21.01 0.54
N GLU A 21 6.57 -21.61 1.48
CA GLU A 21 7.47 -22.75 1.27
C GLU A 21 6.71 -24.01 0.81
N SER A 22 5.43 -24.16 1.17
CA SER A 22 4.61 -25.26 0.66
C SER A 22 4.13 -25.07 -0.78
N LEU A 23 4.31 -23.87 -1.37
CA LEU A 23 3.84 -23.53 -2.72
C LEU A 23 4.98 -23.51 -3.75
N ALA A 24 6.21 -23.22 -3.34
CA ALA A 24 7.35 -23.02 -4.24
C ALA A 24 8.69 -23.31 -3.55
N GLU A 25 9.71 -23.65 -4.34
CA GLU A 25 11.09 -23.70 -3.84
C GLU A 25 11.54 -22.27 -3.54
N THR A 26 11.57 -21.93 -2.25
CA THR A 26 11.68 -20.54 -1.80
C THR A 26 13.09 -20.21 -1.32
N VAL A 27 13.65 -19.14 -1.87
CA VAL A 27 14.91 -18.53 -1.41
C VAL A 27 14.61 -17.14 -0.86
N TYR A 28 15.00 -16.89 0.39
CA TYR A 28 14.93 -15.55 0.98
C TYR A 28 16.25 -14.83 0.72
N ALA A 29 16.17 -13.61 0.19
CA ALA A 29 17.33 -12.81 -0.14
C ALA A 29 17.18 -11.40 0.42
N THR A 30 18.25 -10.88 1.00
CA THR A 30 18.41 -9.44 1.27
C THR A 30 18.70 -8.68 -0.04
N GLU A 31 18.74 -7.35 0.03
CA GLU A 31 19.12 -6.51 -1.12
C GLU A 31 20.53 -6.84 -1.66
N GLU A 32 21.46 -7.23 -0.77
CA GLU A 32 22.85 -7.58 -1.13
C GLU A 32 22.94 -8.95 -1.82
N GLU A 33 22.11 -9.90 -1.41
CA GLU A 33 22.08 -11.27 -1.95
C GLU A 33 21.23 -11.38 -3.21
N LEU A 34 20.34 -10.42 -3.46
CA LEU A 34 19.39 -10.45 -4.57
C LEU A 34 20.06 -10.67 -5.95
N PRO A 35 21.21 -10.05 -6.29
CA PRO A 35 21.89 -10.31 -7.56
C PRO A 35 22.34 -11.76 -7.76
N LEU A 36 22.57 -12.51 -6.68
CA LEU A 36 22.97 -13.92 -6.74
C LEU A 36 21.76 -14.83 -7.02
N PHE A 37 20.59 -14.47 -6.49
CA PHE A 37 19.43 -15.36 -6.50
C PHE A 37 18.37 -14.98 -7.54
N LEU A 38 18.24 -13.72 -7.91
CA LEU A 38 17.21 -13.24 -8.84
C LEU A 38 17.36 -13.80 -10.28
N PRO A 39 18.57 -13.89 -10.86
CA PRO A 39 18.73 -14.49 -12.18
C PRO A 39 18.27 -15.97 -12.20
N GLY A 40 17.37 -16.29 -13.13
CA GLY A 40 16.80 -17.62 -13.29
C GLY A 40 15.78 -18.00 -12.20
N ALA A 41 15.27 -17.05 -11.42
CA ALA A 41 14.09 -17.27 -10.61
C ALA A 41 12.83 -17.29 -11.50
N ASP A 42 11.82 -18.08 -11.15
CA ASP A 42 10.53 -18.03 -11.83
C ASP A 42 9.70 -16.83 -11.32
N ALA A 43 9.79 -16.53 -10.03
CA ALA A 43 9.05 -15.43 -9.42
C ALA A 43 9.87 -14.64 -8.40
N LEU A 44 9.52 -13.36 -8.25
CA LEU A 44 9.99 -12.48 -7.19
C LEU A 44 8.80 -12.01 -6.33
N LEU A 45 8.81 -12.33 -5.05
CA LEU A 45 7.99 -11.69 -4.04
C LEU A 45 8.80 -10.57 -3.38
N ALA A 46 8.51 -9.32 -3.73
CA ALA A 46 9.07 -8.17 -3.05
C ALA A 46 8.32 -7.91 -1.74
N TRP A 47 8.72 -8.63 -0.69
CA TRP A 47 8.24 -8.43 0.68
C TRP A 47 8.77 -7.14 1.32
N TRP A 48 9.91 -6.65 0.85
CA TRP A 48 10.39 -5.28 1.05
C TRP A 48 10.08 -4.42 -0.20
N PRO A 49 8.91 -3.77 -0.27
CA PRO A 49 8.37 -3.18 -1.50
C PRO A 49 8.95 -1.79 -1.83
N LEU A 50 9.86 -1.26 -1.02
CA LEU A 50 10.50 0.04 -1.24
C LEU A 50 11.92 -0.08 -1.78
N SER A 51 12.37 -1.30 -2.07
CA SER A 51 13.72 -1.58 -2.51
C SER A 51 13.99 -1.08 -3.93
N ALA A 52 15.00 -0.25 -4.09
CA ALA A 52 15.58 0.05 -5.41
C ALA A 52 16.54 -1.07 -5.90
N ALA A 53 16.91 -2.02 -5.03
CA ALA A 53 17.89 -3.06 -5.35
C ALA A 53 17.40 -4.02 -6.44
N VAL A 54 16.09 -4.16 -6.62
CA VAL A 54 15.50 -4.99 -7.68
C VAL A 54 15.92 -4.51 -9.07
N ALA A 55 15.95 -3.20 -9.30
CA ALA A 55 16.40 -2.65 -10.56
C ALA A 55 17.90 -2.93 -10.81
N ALA A 56 18.72 -2.86 -9.76
CA ALA A 56 20.16 -3.10 -9.83
C ALA A 56 20.50 -4.60 -10.00
N ALA A 57 19.72 -5.48 -9.37
CA ALA A 57 19.86 -6.93 -9.46
C ALA A 57 19.18 -7.53 -10.70
N TRP A 58 18.47 -6.71 -11.49
CA TRP A 58 17.69 -7.21 -12.61
C TRP A 58 18.58 -7.90 -13.65
N PRO A 59 18.25 -9.12 -14.10
CA PRO A 59 19.09 -9.83 -15.05
C PRO A 59 19.23 -9.08 -16.37
N GLY A 60 20.47 -8.91 -16.84
CA GLY A 60 20.75 -8.29 -18.14
C GLY A 60 20.31 -9.15 -19.33
N ASP A 61 20.22 -10.47 -19.14
CA ASP A 61 19.62 -11.41 -20.08
C ASP A 61 18.11 -11.55 -19.78
N PRO A 62 17.22 -11.09 -20.67
CA PRO A 62 15.77 -11.19 -20.46
C PRO A 62 15.27 -12.61 -20.24
N ALA A 63 15.96 -13.63 -20.77
CA ALA A 63 15.58 -15.04 -20.57
C ALA A 63 15.82 -15.52 -19.13
N LYS A 64 16.57 -14.75 -18.33
CA LYS A 64 16.83 -15.03 -16.91
C LYS A 64 15.99 -14.16 -15.98
N ALA A 65 15.17 -13.25 -16.51
CA ALA A 65 14.28 -12.44 -15.70
C ALA A 65 13.13 -13.30 -15.13
N PRO A 66 12.63 -13.00 -13.91
CA PRO A 66 11.47 -13.68 -13.38
C PRO A 66 10.24 -13.37 -14.23
N ARG A 67 9.42 -14.39 -14.51
CA ARG A 67 8.16 -14.23 -15.26
C ARG A 67 7.07 -13.53 -14.44
N TRP A 68 7.20 -13.52 -13.12
CA TRP A 68 6.23 -12.89 -12.22
C TRP A 68 6.92 -12.11 -11.10
N VAL A 69 6.50 -10.86 -10.93
CA VAL A 69 6.90 -10.01 -9.80
C VAL A 69 5.64 -9.62 -9.02
N HIS A 70 5.63 -9.91 -7.72
CA HIS A 70 4.58 -9.47 -6.81
C HIS A 70 5.15 -8.52 -5.77
N VAL A 71 4.59 -7.32 -5.71
CA VAL A 71 4.96 -6.30 -4.73
C VAL A 71 4.00 -6.35 -3.54
N ALA A 72 4.51 -6.58 -2.33
CA ALA A 72 3.72 -6.58 -1.10
C ALA A 72 3.36 -5.16 -0.62
N ALA A 73 2.85 -4.34 -1.53
CA ALA A 73 2.36 -2.99 -1.29
C ALA A 73 1.25 -2.63 -2.30
N ALA A 74 0.58 -1.50 -2.08
CA ALA A 74 -0.34 -0.94 -3.07
C ALA A 74 0.40 -0.18 -4.19
N GLY A 75 1.48 0.54 -3.85
CA GLY A 75 2.35 1.23 -4.81
C GLY A 75 3.39 0.29 -5.42
N VAL A 76 3.83 0.60 -6.63
CA VAL A 76 4.84 -0.18 -7.38
C VAL A 76 5.94 0.69 -7.97
N ASP A 77 6.01 1.96 -7.60
CA ASP A 77 6.88 2.97 -8.19
C ASP A 77 8.36 2.52 -8.32
N PRO A 78 8.99 1.87 -7.32
CA PRO A 78 10.36 1.38 -7.44
C PRO A 78 10.58 0.30 -8.51
N PHE A 79 9.51 -0.36 -8.96
CA PHE A 79 9.52 -1.46 -9.92
C PHE A 79 9.22 -1.01 -11.36
N LEU A 80 8.92 0.28 -11.58
CA LEU A 80 8.59 0.83 -12.89
C LEU A 80 9.85 1.21 -13.70
N PHE A 81 10.88 0.37 -13.68
CA PHE A 81 12.12 0.60 -14.43
C PHE A 81 12.09 -0.08 -15.82
N PRO A 82 12.82 0.45 -16.82
CA PRO A 82 12.67 0.03 -18.22
C PRO A 82 12.86 -1.46 -18.49
N ALA A 83 13.79 -2.12 -17.80
CA ALA A 83 14.09 -3.54 -18.02
C ALA A 83 12.95 -4.47 -17.58
N LEU A 84 12.14 -4.06 -16.61
CA LEU A 84 10.94 -4.78 -16.18
C LEU A 84 9.74 -4.36 -17.04
N THR A 85 9.48 -3.06 -17.17
CA THR A 85 8.29 -2.55 -17.87
C THR A 85 8.32 -2.75 -19.38
N GLY A 86 9.52 -2.86 -19.96
CA GLY A 86 9.74 -3.16 -21.38
C GLY A 86 9.74 -4.66 -21.70
N ASN A 87 9.66 -5.55 -20.70
CA ASN A 87 9.66 -6.99 -20.93
C ASN A 87 8.22 -7.55 -20.89
N PRO A 88 7.63 -7.92 -22.04
CA PRO A 88 6.23 -8.39 -22.09
C PRO A 88 6.03 -9.77 -21.44
N GLU A 89 7.11 -10.53 -21.21
CA GLU A 89 7.04 -11.86 -20.57
C GLU A 89 6.96 -11.76 -19.04
N VAL A 90 7.08 -10.55 -18.47
CA VAL A 90 7.07 -10.33 -17.03
C VAL A 90 5.75 -9.74 -16.59
N VAL A 91 5.04 -10.46 -15.72
CA VAL A 91 3.81 -9.99 -15.10
C VAL A 91 4.14 -9.28 -13.78
N LEU A 92 3.82 -7.99 -13.69
CA LEU A 92 3.91 -7.22 -12.44
C LEU A 92 2.55 -7.15 -11.76
N THR A 93 2.50 -7.55 -10.49
CA THR A 93 1.31 -7.48 -9.63
C THR A 93 1.62 -6.82 -8.30
N ASN A 94 0.58 -6.42 -7.58
CA ASN A 94 0.69 -5.76 -6.28
C ASN A 94 -0.41 -6.24 -5.31
N ALA A 95 -0.30 -5.83 -4.06
CA ALA A 95 -1.26 -6.15 -3.01
C ALA A 95 -2.43 -5.14 -2.94
N ARG A 96 -2.93 -4.68 -4.09
CA ARG A 96 -4.10 -3.79 -4.16
C ARG A 96 -5.30 -4.40 -3.43
N GLY A 97 -6.00 -3.60 -2.63
CA GLY A 97 -7.16 -4.03 -1.85
C GLY A 97 -6.82 -4.46 -0.42
N VAL A 98 -5.62 -4.98 -0.17
CA VAL A 98 -5.22 -5.48 1.16
C VAL A 98 -5.18 -4.36 2.20
N TYR A 99 -4.71 -3.17 1.80
CA TYR A 99 -4.53 -2.02 2.69
C TYR A 99 -5.70 -1.03 2.70
N ASP A 100 -6.71 -1.25 1.88
CA ASP A 100 -7.80 -0.29 1.67
C ASP A 100 -8.53 0.07 2.97
N ARG A 101 -8.97 -0.96 3.72
CA ARG A 101 -9.72 -0.76 4.96
C ARG A 101 -8.85 -0.25 6.11
N PRO A 102 -7.68 -0.84 6.41
CA PRO A 102 -6.80 -0.31 7.46
C PRO A 102 -6.43 1.17 7.24
N ILE A 103 -6.12 1.58 6.01
CA ILE A 103 -5.80 2.98 5.71
C ILE A 103 -7.04 3.86 5.86
N ALA A 104 -8.22 3.40 5.44
CA ALA A 104 -9.46 4.15 5.65
C ALA A 104 -9.74 4.40 7.15
N GLU A 105 -9.55 3.39 8.00
CA GLU A 105 -9.69 3.51 9.45
C GLU A 105 -8.67 4.47 10.05
N TYR A 106 -7.42 4.40 9.59
CA TYR A 106 -6.38 5.34 10.00
C TYR A 106 -6.74 6.79 9.64
N VAL A 107 -7.22 7.05 8.42
CA VAL A 107 -7.65 8.39 7.98
C VAL A 107 -8.81 8.90 8.83
N LEU A 108 -9.82 8.09 9.10
CA LEU A 108 -10.92 8.46 9.99
C LEU A 108 -10.41 8.77 11.41
N GLY A 109 -9.48 7.95 11.93
CA GLY A 109 -8.85 8.16 13.23
C GLY A 109 -8.14 9.51 13.32
N LEU A 110 -7.40 9.91 12.29
CA LEU A 110 -6.76 11.23 12.23
C LEU A 110 -7.77 12.37 12.20
N ILE A 111 -8.84 12.26 11.40
CA ILE A 111 -9.90 13.27 11.34
C ILE A 111 -10.55 13.44 12.72
N LEU A 112 -10.86 12.34 13.40
CA LEU A 112 -11.41 12.37 14.76
C LEU A 112 -10.42 12.96 15.77
N SER A 113 -9.15 12.57 15.70
CA SER A 113 -8.11 13.06 16.59
C SER A 113 -7.98 14.58 16.52
N LEU A 114 -8.09 15.15 15.32
CA LEU A 114 -8.05 16.60 15.12
C LEU A 114 -9.36 17.26 15.56
N ALA A 115 -10.51 16.73 15.15
CA ALA A 115 -11.81 17.28 15.52
C ALA A 115 -12.05 17.28 17.04
N LYS A 116 -11.45 16.33 17.77
CA LYS A 116 -11.57 16.19 19.23
C LYS A 116 -10.42 16.80 20.02
N ASP A 117 -9.45 17.40 19.34
CA ASP A 117 -8.21 17.90 19.94
C ASP A 117 -7.62 16.90 20.95
N PHE A 118 -7.49 15.64 20.52
CA PHE A 118 -6.85 14.62 21.37
C PHE A 118 -5.41 14.99 21.74
N PRO A 119 -4.58 15.56 20.84
CA PRO A 119 -3.25 16.02 21.22
C PRO A 119 -3.27 17.04 22.37
N GLY A 120 -4.12 18.08 22.32
CA GLY A 120 -4.26 19.05 23.39
C GLY A 120 -4.82 18.43 24.68
N THR A 121 -5.83 17.58 24.54
CA THR A 121 -6.45 16.85 25.68
C THR A 121 -5.44 15.97 26.41
N TRP A 122 -4.58 15.25 25.68
CA TRP A 122 -3.53 14.43 26.28
C TRP A 122 -2.46 15.27 26.96
N GLU A 123 -2.11 16.43 26.42
CA GLU A 123 -1.16 17.32 27.08
C GLU A 123 -1.71 17.87 28.40
N HIS A 124 -2.99 18.27 28.44
CA HIS A 124 -3.65 18.66 29.68
C HIS A 124 -3.72 17.52 30.69
N GLN A 125 -4.04 16.31 30.22
CA GLN A 125 -4.02 15.11 31.05
C GLN A 125 -2.63 14.85 31.67
N ARG A 126 -1.56 14.94 30.89
CA ARG A 126 -0.17 14.77 31.37
C ARG A 126 0.18 15.77 32.47
N ARG A 127 -0.35 16.99 32.37
CA ARG A 127 -0.22 18.06 33.37
C ARG A 127 -1.18 17.92 34.56
N ARG A 128 -2.06 16.91 34.54
CA ARG A 128 -3.14 16.70 35.53
C ARG A 128 -4.09 17.90 35.61
N GLU A 129 -4.27 18.59 34.49
CA GLU A 129 -5.15 19.74 34.38
C GLU A 129 -6.47 19.31 33.72
N TRP A 130 -7.59 19.60 34.37
CA TRP A 130 -8.90 19.52 33.74
C TRP A 130 -9.22 20.83 33.05
N ARG A 131 -9.30 20.81 31.73
CA ARG A 131 -9.72 21.96 30.92
C ARG A 131 -10.89 21.56 30.02
N PRO A 132 -12.09 22.11 30.24
CA PRO A 132 -13.18 21.97 29.30
C PRO A 132 -12.77 22.52 27.92
N SER A 133 -13.09 21.78 26.86
CA SER A 133 -12.90 22.22 25.48
C SER A 133 -14.14 21.91 24.64
N ASP A 134 -14.43 22.79 23.69
CA ASP A 134 -15.49 22.56 22.72
C ASP A 134 -14.91 21.75 21.55
N SER A 135 -15.24 20.46 21.50
CA SER A 135 -14.81 19.60 20.39
C SER A 135 -15.64 19.83 19.13
N GLU A 136 -15.00 19.78 17.97
CA GLU A 136 -15.68 19.87 16.70
C GLU A 136 -16.46 18.57 16.39
N ARG A 137 -17.65 18.72 15.80
CA ARG A 137 -18.39 17.58 15.21
C ARG A 137 -17.95 17.38 13.76
N ILE A 138 -17.72 16.12 13.39
CA ILE A 138 -17.32 15.76 12.02
C ILE A 138 -18.52 15.59 11.07
N GLY A 139 -19.72 15.34 11.61
CA GLY A 139 -20.94 15.21 10.81
C GLY A 139 -21.20 16.45 9.96
N ASP A 140 -21.72 16.24 8.75
CA ASP A 140 -22.01 17.26 7.74
C ASP A 140 -20.80 18.07 7.23
N ARG A 141 -19.59 17.85 7.77
CA ARG A 141 -18.37 18.44 7.23
C ARG A 141 -18.06 17.84 5.86
N THR A 142 -17.46 18.67 5.01
CA THR A 142 -17.06 18.29 3.66
C THR A 142 -15.64 17.77 3.64
N VAL A 143 -15.40 16.66 2.94
CA VAL A 143 -14.07 16.09 2.71
C VAL A 143 -13.86 15.91 1.21
N LEU A 144 -12.74 16.43 0.71
CA LEU A 144 -12.24 16.10 -0.62
C LEU A 144 -11.17 15.03 -0.49
N VAL A 145 -11.38 13.88 -1.15
CA VAL A 145 -10.40 12.80 -1.22
C VAL A 145 -9.61 12.91 -2.52
N TRP A 146 -8.32 13.21 -2.41
CA TRP A 146 -7.43 13.23 -3.57
C TRP A 146 -6.98 11.80 -3.91
N GLY A 147 -7.42 11.30 -5.07
CA GLY A 147 -7.14 9.95 -5.53
C GLY A 147 -8.36 9.04 -5.42
N THR A 148 -8.88 8.61 -6.57
CA THR A 148 -10.12 7.81 -6.67
C THR A 148 -9.88 6.31 -6.90
N GLY A 149 -8.71 5.84 -6.44
CA GLY A 149 -8.31 4.43 -6.41
C GLY A 149 -9.00 3.64 -5.29
N SER A 150 -8.54 2.40 -5.07
CA SER A 150 -9.16 1.47 -4.11
C SER A 150 -9.17 2.00 -2.67
N ILE A 151 -8.03 2.53 -2.21
CA ILE A 151 -7.89 3.19 -0.89
C ILE A 151 -8.82 4.40 -0.77
N GLY A 152 -8.79 5.32 -1.74
CA GLY A 152 -9.62 6.52 -1.71
C GLY A 152 -11.11 6.21 -1.67
N ARG A 153 -11.55 5.15 -2.38
CA ARG A 153 -12.93 4.66 -2.33
C ARG A 153 -13.29 4.08 -0.97
N ALA A 154 -12.40 3.31 -0.35
CA ALA A 154 -12.60 2.80 1.00
C ALA A 154 -12.69 3.93 2.03
N VAL A 155 -11.84 4.95 1.93
CA VAL A 155 -11.92 6.18 2.72
C VAL A 155 -13.28 6.84 2.52
N ALA A 156 -13.71 7.05 1.27
CA ALA A 156 -14.96 7.75 0.98
C ALA A 156 -16.19 7.03 1.53
N ARG A 157 -16.26 5.70 1.39
CA ARG A 157 -17.34 4.89 1.98
C ARG A 157 -17.37 5.01 3.49
N LEU A 158 -16.22 4.92 4.16
CA LEU A 158 -16.14 5.01 5.62
C LEU A 158 -16.53 6.41 6.12
N LEU A 159 -16.05 7.47 5.46
CA LEU A 159 -16.36 8.85 5.84
C LEU A 159 -17.83 9.20 5.59
N ARG A 160 -18.43 8.70 4.50
CA ARG A 160 -19.89 8.78 4.28
C ARG A 160 -20.67 8.06 5.37
N ALA A 161 -20.23 6.86 5.77
CA ALA A 161 -20.91 6.08 6.80
C ALA A 161 -20.95 6.77 8.17
N VAL A 162 -19.98 7.65 8.47
CA VAL A 162 -19.97 8.47 9.70
C VAL A 162 -20.60 9.86 9.51
N GLY A 163 -21.33 10.07 8.42
CA GLY A 163 -22.14 11.26 8.18
C GLY A 163 -21.41 12.46 7.56
N MET A 164 -20.24 12.26 6.94
CA MET A 164 -19.55 13.34 6.23
C MET A 164 -20.01 13.46 4.77
N ARG A 165 -19.90 14.65 4.19
CA ARG A 165 -20.13 14.91 2.76
C ARG A 165 -18.81 14.74 2.02
N VAL A 166 -18.68 13.72 1.18
CA VAL A 166 -17.39 13.39 0.56
C VAL A 166 -17.44 13.55 -0.95
N SER A 167 -16.45 14.20 -1.54
CA SER A 167 -16.17 14.23 -2.98
C SER A 167 -14.76 13.72 -3.29
N GLY A 168 -14.48 13.38 -4.54
CA GLY A 168 -13.16 12.92 -5.00
C GLY A 168 -12.48 13.93 -5.92
N ALA A 169 -11.16 13.91 -5.99
CA ALA A 169 -10.39 14.55 -7.06
C ALA A 169 -9.56 13.48 -7.79
N GLY A 170 -9.63 13.45 -9.11
CA GLY A 170 -8.97 12.42 -9.92
C GLY A 170 -8.52 12.93 -11.29
N ARG A 171 -8.01 12.01 -12.12
CA ARG A 171 -7.54 12.34 -13.47
C ARG A 171 -8.68 12.66 -14.46
N THR A 172 -9.87 12.15 -14.18
CA THR A 172 -11.01 12.23 -15.09
C THR A 172 -12.24 12.60 -14.28
N PRO A 173 -12.91 13.72 -14.61
CA PRO A 173 -14.09 14.16 -13.89
C PRO A 173 -15.25 13.18 -14.12
N ARG A 174 -16.06 12.96 -13.09
CA ARG A 174 -17.23 12.08 -13.12
C ARG A 174 -18.31 12.59 -12.19
N THR A 175 -19.56 12.54 -12.63
CA THR A 175 -20.74 12.75 -11.78
C THR A 175 -21.44 11.42 -11.54
N GLY A 176 -22.14 11.29 -10.41
CA GLY A 176 -22.82 10.06 -10.03
C GLY A 176 -21.90 8.91 -9.62
N ASP A 177 -20.66 9.19 -9.17
CA ASP A 177 -19.79 8.12 -8.66
C ASP A 177 -20.40 7.50 -7.40
N PRO A 178 -20.48 6.16 -7.27
CA PRO A 178 -21.16 5.53 -6.14
C PRO A 178 -20.48 5.80 -4.79
N ASP A 179 -19.15 5.97 -4.79
CA ASP A 179 -18.38 6.19 -3.58
C ASP A 179 -18.13 7.66 -3.31
N PHE A 180 -18.10 8.53 -4.34
CA PHE A 180 -17.73 9.95 -4.23
C PHE A 180 -18.85 10.94 -4.56
N GLY A 181 -19.91 10.53 -5.25
CA GLY A 181 -20.94 11.42 -5.80
C GLY A 181 -20.39 12.27 -6.95
N VAL A 182 -19.43 13.14 -6.67
CA VAL A 182 -18.68 13.93 -7.67
C VAL A 182 -17.20 13.63 -7.54
N VAL A 183 -16.57 13.36 -8.68
CA VAL A 183 -15.12 13.36 -8.87
C VAL A 183 -14.78 14.56 -9.74
N HIS A 184 -13.99 15.48 -9.19
CA HIS A 184 -13.42 16.64 -9.88
C HIS A 184 -12.25 16.22 -10.77
#